data_AF-A0A7R9Z572-F1
#
_entry.id   AF-A0A7R9Z572-F1
#
_cell.length_a   1.000
_cell.length_b   1.000
_cell.length_c   1.000
_cell.angle_alpha   90.00
_cell.angle_beta   90.00
_cell.angle_gamma   90.00
#
_symmetry.space_group_name_H-M   'P 1'
#
loop_
_entity.id
_entity.type
_entity.pdbx_description
1 polymer ?
#
loop_
_entity_poly.entity_id
_entity_poly.type
_entity_poly.pdbx_seq_one_letter_code
_entity_poly.pdbx_strand_id
1 'polypeptide(L)'
;EILEPIMGKGLIPADPKTWKVRRRAIVPGFHKRWLNRMVTLFADCADRLVDDLERKSSSSGMGVTVCDMEERFCSVTLDIIGKAVFNFDFGSTTTESPIVKA
;
A
#
# COMPACT_ATOMS: atom_id res chain seq x y z
N GLU A 1 1.59 -22.61 5.79
CA GLU A 1 0.22 -22.77 6.32
C GLU A 1 -0.45 -21.48 6.79
N ILE A 2 0.27 -20.46 7.31
CA ILE A 2 -0.38 -19.24 7.85
C ILE A 2 -1.13 -18.39 6.80
N LEU A 3 -0.66 -18.38 5.55
CA LEU A 3 -1.20 -17.51 4.50
C LEU A 3 -2.40 -18.13 3.73
N GLU A 4 -2.63 -19.43 3.83
CA GLU A 4 -3.63 -20.13 3.01
C GLU A 4 -5.08 -19.73 3.33
N PRO A 5 -5.48 -19.47 4.59
CA PRO A 5 -6.82 -18.98 4.91
C PRO A 5 -7.13 -17.59 4.33
N ILE A 6 -6.11 -16.75 4.14
CA ILE A 6 -6.26 -15.35 3.69
C ILE A 6 -6.04 -15.24 2.17
N MET A 7 -5.05 -15.94 1.64
CA MET A 7 -4.60 -15.84 0.24
C MET A 7 -5.09 -17.00 -0.64
N GLY A 8 -5.73 -18.01 -0.06
CA GLY A 8 -6.18 -19.22 -0.76
C GLY A 8 -5.04 -19.89 -1.53
N LYS A 9 -5.31 -20.32 -2.77
CA LYS A 9 -4.28 -20.82 -3.69
C LYS A 9 -3.57 -19.71 -4.48
N GLY A 10 -3.45 -18.51 -3.91
CA GLY A 10 -2.77 -17.36 -4.53
C GLY A 10 -1.32 -17.65 -4.93
N LEU A 11 -0.65 -16.67 -5.53
CA LEU A 11 0.72 -16.86 -6.05
C LEU A 11 1.74 -17.28 -4.98
N ILE A 12 1.60 -16.85 -3.73
CA ILE A 12 2.58 -17.12 -2.66
C ILE A 12 2.45 -18.55 -2.10
N PRO A 13 1.25 -19.02 -1.70
CA PRO A 13 1.08 -20.38 -1.17
C PRO A 13 0.91 -21.46 -2.25
N ALA A 14 0.83 -21.11 -3.55
CA ALA A 14 0.59 -22.09 -4.62
C ALA A 14 1.73 -23.11 -4.80
N ASP A 15 1.35 -24.35 -5.13
CA ASP A 15 2.28 -25.39 -5.56
C ASP A 15 3.01 -25.00 -6.86
N PRO A 16 4.19 -25.58 -7.16
CA PRO A 16 4.98 -25.17 -8.31
C PRO A 16 4.27 -25.25 -9.67
N LYS A 17 3.32 -26.18 -9.87
CA LYS A 17 2.59 -26.30 -11.14
C LYS A 17 1.59 -25.16 -11.27
N THR A 18 0.81 -24.90 -10.23
CA THR A 18 -0.16 -23.79 -10.17
C THR A 18 0.54 -22.43 -10.27
N TRP A 19 1.64 -22.24 -9.53
CA TRP A 19 2.45 -21.03 -9.54
C TRP A 19 2.98 -20.71 -10.94
N LYS A 20 3.52 -21.72 -11.66
CA LYS A 20 4.13 -21.52 -12.98
C LYS A 20 3.14 -20.96 -14.00
N VAL A 21 1.89 -21.44 -13.98
CA VAL A 21 0.84 -20.95 -14.88
C VAL A 21 0.42 -19.53 -14.49
N ARG A 22 0.17 -19.26 -13.20
CA ARG A 22 -0.29 -17.94 -12.73
C ARG A 22 0.77 -16.85 -12.87
N ARG A 23 2.03 -17.16 -12.56
CA ARG A 23 3.15 -16.22 -12.72
C ARG A 23 3.27 -15.76 -14.17
N ARG A 24 3.15 -16.70 -15.13
CA ARG A 24 3.21 -16.35 -16.56
C ARG A 24 2.09 -15.39 -16.97
N ALA A 25 0.90 -15.53 -16.41
CA ALA A 25 -0.22 -14.62 -16.69
C ALA A 25 -0.04 -13.23 -16.06
N ILE A 26 0.58 -13.14 -14.88
CA ILE A 26 0.64 -11.91 -14.08
C ILE A 26 1.87 -11.04 -14.40
N VAL A 27 3.03 -11.65 -14.64
CA VAL A 27 4.30 -10.92 -14.90
C VAL A 27 4.20 -9.86 -16.01
N PRO A 28 3.49 -10.08 -17.15
CA PRO A 28 3.34 -9.06 -18.19
C PRO A 28 2.68 -7.75 -17.71
N GLY A 29 1.90 -7.79 -16.63
CA GLY A 29 1.31 -6.59 -16.02
C GLY A 29 2.35 -5.61 -15.48
N PHE A 30 3.51 -6.12 -15.04
CA PHE A 30 4.58 -5.34 -14.40
C PHE A 30 5.67 -4.92 -15.40
N HIS A 31 5.29 -4.61 -16.63
CA HIS A 31 6.21 -4.17 -17.69
C HIS A 31 6.73 -2.74 -17.45
N LYS A 32 7.83 -2.37 -18.13
CA LYS A 32 8.54 -1.09 -17.93
C LYS A 32 7.64 0.15 -18.04
N ARG A 33 6.72 0.19 -19.01
CA ARG A 33 5.79 1.32 -19.18
C ARG A 33 4.82 1.45 -18.00
N TRP A 34 4.32 0.33 -17.46
CA TRP A 34 3.53 0.33 -16.24
C TRP A 34 4.36 0.85 -15.06
N LEU A 35 5.57 0.33 -14.85
CA LEU A 35 6.47 0.78 -13.76
C LEU A 35 6.72 2.29 -13.83
N ASN A 36 7.03 2.83 -15.01
CA ASN A 36 7.25 4.27 -15.18
C ASN A 36 6.01 5.10 -14.80
N ARG A 37 4.80 4.63 -15.11
CA ARG A 37 3.55 5.29 -14.70
C ARG A 37 3.32 5.18 -13.19
N MET A 38 3.68 4.05 -12.58
CA MET A 38 3.51 3.84 -11.15
C MET A 38 4.40 4.75 -10.31
N VAL A 39 5.57 5.18 -10.80
CA VAL A 39 6.42 6.15 -10.09
C VAL A 39 5.65 7.44 -9.77
N THR A 40 4.87 7.95 -10.73
CA THR A 40 3.99 9.12 -10.50
C THR A 40 2.94 8.82 -9.43
N LEU A 41 2.28 7.66 -9.51
CA LEU A 41 1.29 7.25 -8.51
C LEU A 41 1.89 7.11 -7.10
N PHE A 42 3.12 6.61 -7.00
CA PHE A 42 3.84 6.50 -5.72
C PHE A 42 4.16 7.88 -5.15
N ALA A 43 4.57 8.82 -6.00
CA ALA A 43 4.78 10.21 -5.59
C ALA A 43 3.47 10.84 -5.10
N ASP A 44 2.36 10.68 -5.85
CA ASP A 44 1.06 11.24 -5.44
C ASP A 44 0.59 10.70 -4.07
N CYS A 45 0.85 9.42 -3.77
CA CYS A 45 0.55 8.85 -2.45
C CYS A 45 1.53 9.36 -1.37
N ALA A 46 2.81 9.53 -1.70
CA ALA A 46 3.80 10.07 -0.78
C ALA A 46 3.52 11.53 -0.42
N ASP A 47 3.10 12.35 -1.40
CA ASP A 47 2.72 13.75 -1.18
C ASP A 47 1.54 13.84 -0.20
N ARG A 48 0.53 12.96 -0.32
CA ARG A 48 -0.58 12.88 0.66
C ARG A 48 -0.10 12.56 2.08
N LEU A 49 0.93 11.72 2.22
CA LEU A 49 1.53 11.43 3.52
C LEU A 49 2.27 12.66 4.07
N VAL A 50 3.04 13.35 3.23
CA VAL A 50 3.72 14.59 3.61
C VAL A 50 2.72 15.64 4.08
N ASP A 51 1.64 15.86 3.33
CA ASP A 51 0.55 16.78 3.70
C ASP A 51 -0.06 16.42 5.07
N ASP A 52 -0.20 15.12 5.37
CA ASP A 52 -0.71 14.66 6.66
C ASP A 52 0.26 14.92 7.82
N LEU A 53 1.54 14.66 7.60
CA LEU A 53 2.60 14.93 8.57
C LEU A 53 2.75 16.43 8.84
N GLU A 54 2.69 17.27 7.80
CA GLU A 54 2.74 18.72 7.92
C GLU A 54 1.54 19.27 8.71
N ARG A 55 0.33 18.76 8.43
CA ARG A 55 -0.88 19.10 9.20
C ARG A 55 -0.72 18.74 10.69
N LYS A 56 -0.24 17.53 10.98
CA LYS A 56 -0.03 17.06 12.36
C LYS A 56 1.03 17.89 13.09
N SER A 57 2.14 18.20 12.43
CA SER A 57 3.18 19.07 12.96
C SER A 57 2.65 20.48 13.25
N SER A 58 1.90 21.07 12.31
CA SER A 58 1.36 22.43 12.46
C SER A 58 0.27 22.54 13.54
N SER A 59 -0.49 21.48 13.77
CA SER A 59 -1.57 21.45 14.77
C SER A 59 -1.09 21.39 16.23
N SER A 60 0.18 21.07 16.47
CA SER A 60 0.71 20.81 17.82
C SER A 60 1.26 22.05 18.56
N GLY A 61 1.14 23.26 17.98
CA GLY A 61 1.71 24.49 18.56
C GLY A 61 3.24 24.51 18.56
N MET A 62 3.87 25.29 19.44
CA MET A 62 5.34 25.37 19.61
C MET A 62 5.98 24.09 20.20
N GLY A 63 5.22 23.00 20.37
CA GLY A 63 5.69 21.75 20.94
C GLY A 63 6.26 20.80 19.88
N VAL A 64 7.06 19.83 20.33
CA VAL A 64 7.55 18.73 19.48
C VAL A 64 6.42 17.71 19.29
N THR A 65 6.01 17.47 18.04
CA THR A 65 5.09 16.38 17.69
C THR A 65 5.88 15.09 17.48
N VAL A 66 5.54 14.04 18.21
CA VAL A 66 6.06 12.69 17.98
C VAL A 66 5.07 11.93 17.10
N CYS A 67 5.56 11.28 16.05
CA CYS A 67 4.74 10.47 15.15
C CYS A 67 5.30 9.05 15.07
N ASP A 68 4.41 8.06 15.14
CA ASP A 68 4.74 6.69 14.77
C ASP A 68 4.87 6.61 13.24
N MET A 69 6.08 6.33 12.74
CA MET A 69 6.33 6.23 11.31
C MET A 69 6.01 4.84 10.74
N GLU A 70 5.96 3.80 11.58
CA GLU A 70 5.61 2.44 11.14
C GLU A 70 4.15 2.41 10.69
N GLU A 71 3.25 2.97 11.51
CA GLU A 71 1.83 3.11 11.17
C GLU A 71 1.65 3.90 9.86
N ARG A 72 2.36 5.03 9.73
CA ARG A 72 2.26 5.91 8.55
C ARG A 72 2.75 5.25 7.28
N PHE A 73 3.85 4.50 7.37
CA PHE A 73 4.36 3.74 6.22
C PHE A 73 3.44 2.56 5.86
N CYS A 74 2.83 1.90 6.85
CA CYS A 74 1.82 0.88 6.59
C CYS A 74 0.59 1.46 5.86
N SER A 75 0.10 2.64 6.27
CA SER A 75 -1.00 3.32 5.57
C SER A 75 -0.64 3.70 4.13
N VAL A 76 0.47 4.42 3.91
CA VAL A 76 0.80 4.87 2.55
C VAL A 76 1.05 3.68 1.60
N THR A 77 1.65 2.60 2.09
CA THR A 77 1.87 1.39 1.27
C THR A 77 0.56 0.66 0.93
N LEU A 78 -0.43 0.70 1.83
CA LEU A 78 -1.79 0.19 1.55
C LEU A 78 -2.48 1.02 0.45
N ASP A 79 -2.39 2.35 0.51
CA ASP A 79 -2.93 3.22 -0.54
C ASP A 79 -2.24 2.98 -1.90
N ILE A 80 -0.91 2.82 -1.89
CA ILE A 80 -0.12 2.53 -3.09
C ILE A 80 -0.56 1.21 -3.72
N ILE A 81 -0.61 0.10 -2.97
CA ILE A 81 -0.97 -1.21 -3.54
C ILE A 81 -2.44 -1.23 -3.99
N GLY A 82 -3.33 -0.56 -3.25
CA GLY A 82 -4.73 -0.37 -3.61
C GLY A 82 -4.89 0.25 -4.99
N LYS A 83 -4.25 1.40 -5.21
CA LYS A 83 -4.37 2.11 -6.49
C LYS A 83 -3.61 1.42 -7.61
N ALA A 84 -2.40 0.93 -7.35
CA ALA A 84 -1.53 0.36 -8.37
C ALA A 84 -2.04 -0.97 -8.94
N VAL A 85 -2.58 -1.84 -8.08
CA VAL A 85 -2.98 -3.20 -8.46
C VAL A 85 -4.49 -3.35 -8.60
N PHE A 86 -5.27 -2.69 -7.74
CA PHE A 86 -6.73 -2.86 -7.68
C PHE A 86 -7.51 -1.64 -8.18
N ASN A 87 -6.81 -0.55 -8.53
CA ASN A 87 -7.42 0.73 -8.87
C ASN A 87 -8.42 1.20 -7.81
N PHE A 88 -8.08 0.99 -6.54
CA PHE A 88 -8.91 1.30 -5.38
C PHE A 88 -8.18 2.28 -4.45
N ASP A 89 -8.84 3.38 -4.08
CA ASP A 89 -8.29 4.37 -3.13
C ASP A 89 -8.80 4.05 -1.72
N PHE A 90 -7.93 3.51 -0.87
CA PHE A 90 -8.27 3.20 0.53
C PHE A 90 -8.37 4.47 1.38
N GLY A 91 -7.67 5.55 1.02
CA GLY A 91 -7.61 6.77 1.83
C GLY A 91 -7.01 6.55 3.22
N SER A 92 -6.20 5.50 3.41
CA SER A 92 -5.72 5.06 4.72
C SER A 92 -4.69 6.00 5.34
N THR A 93 -4.07 6.86 4.52
CA THR A 93 -3.15 7.92 4.99
C THR A 93 -3.89 9.06 5.69
N THR A 94 -5.15 9.34 5.31
CA THR A 94 -5.94 10.47 5.84
C THR A 94 -7.06 10.05 6.78
N THR A 95 -7.58 8.83 6.61
CA THR A 95 -8.71 8.32 7.37
C THR A 95 -8.32 6.96 7.93
N GLU A 96 -8.34 6.84 9.26
CA GLU A 96 -8.14 5.53 9.90
C GLU A 96 -9.22 4.57 9.41
N SER A 97 -8.80 3.37 8.98
CA SER A 97 -9.74 2.32 8.65
C SER A 97 -10.49 1.93 9.93
N PRO A 98 -11.84 1.93 9.94
CA PRO A 98 -12.63 1.55 11.12
C PRO A 98 -12.41 0.10 11.57
N ILE A 99 -11.70 -0.70 10.76
CA ILE A 99 -11.37 -2.10 11.02
C ILE A 99 -10.06 -2.23 11.84
N VAL A 100 -9.19 -1.22 11.82
CA VAL A 100 -7.93 -1.19 12.59
C VAL A 100 -8.18 -0.44 13.91
N LYS A 101 -9.10 -0.97 14.72
CA LYS A 101 -9.18 -0.68 16.15
C LYS A 101 -9.16 -2.03 16.86
N ALA A 102 -7.97 -2.50 17.20
CA ALA A 102 -7.74 -3.63 18.08
C ALA A 102 -6.92 -3.14 19.27
#